data_AF-Q7WXH3-F1
#
_entry.id   AF-Q7WXH3-F1
#
_cell.length_a   1.000
_cell.length_b   1.000
_cell.length_c   1.000
_cell.angle_alpha   90.00
_cell.angle_beta   90.00
_cell.angle_gamma   90.00
#
_symmetry.space_group_name_H-M   'P 1'
#
loop_
_entity.id
_entity.type
_entity.pdbx_description
1 polymer ?
#
loop_
_entity_poly.entity_id
_entity_poly.type
_entity_poly.pdbx_seq_one_letter_code
_entity_poly.pdbx_strand_id
1 'polypeptide(L)'
;MRLGLTSTTYALPSRDLVDWECVEDYRAHREAQENARKDAERDRLRAAVTAELRWLSGEGDEPGWPELPDPRSPKVRAGIPLGVPRRQRAKPPAPREYALDSSAAAHWLSLAKDLWYRDAPERLRGLVLHCWAWTASANGVGCKKDEEPGERAHQWNEAYFAAATAAAATLGDAGLSEMVLQRVAQLPQDRFLDATTAVLHELDRLWMNNGLVSGPLVLLVWETLASRIREFWAWKRLTSECSTSAEIHLTGALAALFMGEYEIGKGPRCYVRPPGAEGADALLPMLTRLAVEAAPSTFVALAILGLLEVQPQVHRLTFLAGVVSAWWRAQGANTEFWNDYGIGPRVCAWVEKAILSAPVPQEVLDSAELTSVVDTLVQTGTPLARILDEKLARPR
;
A
#
# COMPACT_ATOMS: atom_id res chain seq x y z
N MET A 1 -22.25 -12.81 3.91
CA MET A 1 -21.33 -12.19 2.93
C MET A 1 -22.04 -11.68 1.69
N ARG A 2 -22.69 -12.54 0.87
CA ARG A 2 -23.47 -12.09 -0.30
C ARG A 2 -24.46 -10.97 0.04
N LEU A 3 -25.36 -11.20 1.01
CA LEU A 3 -26.29 -10.16 1.49
C LEU A 3 -25.60 -8.87 1.96
N GLY A 4 -24.45 -9.01 2.62
CA GLY A 4 -23.64 -7.87 3.07
C GLY A 4 -23.13 -7.05 1.90
N LEU A 5 -22.53 -7.70 0.89
CA LEU A 5 -22.10 -7.02 -0.33
C LEU A 5 -23.29 -6.42 -1.08
N THR A 6 -24.42 -7.13 -1.18
CA THR A 6 -25.66 -6.63 -1.79
C THR A 6 -26.11 -5.34 -1.11
N SER A 7 -26.02 -5.23 0.22
CA SER A 7 -26.45 -4.04 0.97
C SER A 7 -25.57 -2.81 0.76
N THR A 8 -24.44 -2.94 0.06
CA THR A 8 -23.55 -1.80 -0.24
C THR A 8 -23.89 -1.08 -1.54
N THR A 9 -24.78 -1.66 -2.34
CA THR A 9 -25.31 -1.01 -3.53
C THR A 9 -26.52 -0.18 -3.18
N TYR A 10 -26.52 1.10 -3.53
CA TYR A 10 -27.61 2.02 -3.28
C TYR A 10 -28.09 2.66 -4.58
N ALA A 11 -29.39 2.95 -4.64
CA ALA A 11 -29.97 3.62 -5.80
C ALA A 11 -29.58 5.11 -5.83
N LEU A 12 -29.26 5.61 -7.01
CA LEU A 12 -28.92 7.01 -7.26
C LEU A 12 -30.18 7.83 -7.61
N PRO A 13 -30.21 9.13 -7.28
CA PRO A 13 -31.29 10.00 -7.72
C PRO A 13 -31.31 10.13 -9.25
N SER A 14 -32.49 10.02 -9.87
CA SER A 14 -32.67 10.39 -11.28
C SER A 14 -32.39 11.88 -11.44
N ARG A 15 -31.41 12.22 -12.29
CA ARG A 15 -31.14 13.62 -12.65
C ARG A 15 -31.98 13.98 -13.87
N ASP A 16 -33.28 14.13 -13.66
CA ASP A 16 -34.13 14.78 -14.64
C ASP A 16 -33.91 16.29 -14.57
N LEU A 17 -33.39 16.87 -15.66
CA LEU A 17 -33.28 18.33 -15.82
C LEU A 17 -34.69 18.87 -16.09
N VAL A 18 -35.50 18.97 -15.05
CA VAL A 18 -36.82 19.61 -15.12
C VAL A 18 -36.66 21.05 -14.63
N ASP A 19 -37.16 21.99 -15.42
CA ASP A 19 -37.25 23.40 -15.04
C ASP A 19 -38.48 23.56 -14.13
N TRP A 20 -38.27 23.95 -12.88
CA TRP A 20 -39.34 23.98 -11.86
C TRP A 20 -39.88 25.40 -11.71
N GLU A 21 -41.18 25.58 -11.92
CA GLU A 21 -41.85 26.88 -11.79
C GLU A 21 -42.08 27.28 -10.31
N CYS A 22 -42.10 26.33 -9.37
CA CYS A 22 -42.30 26.56 -7.94
C CYS A 22 -41.42 25.65 -7.04
N VAL A 23 -41.02 26.17 -5.87
CA VAL A 23 -40.21 25.45 -4.86
C VAL A 23 -40.98 24.28 -4.25
N GLU A 24 -42.30 24.34 -4.15
CA GLU A 24 -43.15 23.28 -3.59
C GLU A 24 -43.19 22.06 -4.52
N ASP A 25 -43.34 22.27 -5.82
CA ASP A 25 -43.29 21.20 -6.84
C ASP A 25 -41.92 20.53 -6.89
N TYR A 26 -40.85 21.32 -6.80
CA TYR A 26 -39.49 20.79 -6.67
C TYR A 26 -39.33 19.88 -5.44
N ARG A 27 -39.87 20.29 -4.28
CA ARG A 27 -39.80 19.48 -3.04
C ARG A 27 -40.62 18.20 -3.17
N ALA A 28 -41.86 18.29 -3.65
CA ALA A 28 -42.73 17.13 -3.84
C ALA A 28 -42.13 16.12 -4.83
N HIS A 29 -41.54 16.60 -5.93
CA HIS A 29 -40.85 15.73 -6.89
C HIS A 29 -39.62 15.07 -6.26
N ARG A 30 -38.80 15.82 -5.51
CA ARG A 30 -37.63 15.27 -4.82
C ARG A 30 -38.01 14.22 -3.77
N GLU A 31 -39.10 14.43 -3.03
CA GLU A 31 -39.63 13.46 -2.07
C GLU A 31 -40.17 12.20 -2.76
N ALA A 32 -40.89 12.35 -3.88
CA ALA A 32 -41.36 11.21 -4.67
C ALA A 32 -40.18 10.38 -5.24
N GLN A 33 -39.15 11.04 -5.77
CA GLN A 33 -37.92 10.38 -6.24
C GLN A 33 -37.21 9.65 -5.08
N GLU A 34 -37.11 10.28 -3.90
CA GLU A 34 -36.49 9.67 -2.73
C GLU A 34 -37.27 8.45 -2.21
N ASN A 35 -38.60 8.49 -2.23
CA ASN A 35 -39.44 7.35 -1.85
C ASN A 35 -39.32 6.21 -2.86
N ALA A 36 -39.41 6.49 -4.17
CA ALA A 36 -39.21 5.50 -5.23
C ALA A 36 -37.82 4.83 -5.13
N ARG A 37 -36.79 5.61 -4.81
CA ARG A 37 -35.42 5.13 -4.56
C ARG A 37 -35.35 4.14 -3.40
N LYS A 38 -35.97 4.49 -2.26
CA LYS A 38 -36.03 3.62 -1.08
C LYS A 38 -36.83 2.35 -1.34
N ASP A 39 -37.93 2.44 -2.07
CA ASP A 39 -38.76 1.29 -2.42
C ASP A 39 -38.02 0.33 -3.35
N ALA A 40 -37.37 0.84 -4.41
CA ALA A 40 -36.54 0.03 -5.30
C ALA A 40 -35.37 -0.66 -4.56
N GLU A 41 -34.70 0.06 -3.66
CA GLU A 41 -33.64 -0.51 -2.83
C GLU A 41 -34.16 -1.60 -1.90
N ARG A 42 -35.31 -1.36 -1.24
CA ARG A 42 -35.96 -2.34 -0.36
C ARG A 42 -36.39 -3.59 -1.10
N ASP A 43 -36.96 -3.46 -2.29
CA ASP A 43 -37.45 -4.59 -3.07
C ASP A 43 -36.28 -5.44 -3.60
N ARG A 44 -35.19 -4.80 -4.04
CA ARG A 44 -33.94 -5.50 -4.40
C ARG A 44 -33.36 -6.27 -3.21
N LEU A 45 -33.29 -5.65 -2.04
CA LEU A 45 -32.78 -6.31 -0.83
C LEU A 45 -33.70 -7.45 -0.38
N ARG A 46 -35.02 -7.27 -0.44
CA ARG A 46 -35.99 -8.31 -0.11
C ARG A 46 -35.88 -9.49 -1.06
N ALA A 47 -35.69 -9.25 -2.35
CA ALA A 47 -35.47 -10.31 -3.34
C ALA A 47 -34.19 -11.11 -3.04
N ALA A 48 -33.09 -10.42 -2.70
CA ALA A 48 -31.84 -11.08 -2.33
C ALA A 48 -31.99 -11.92 -1.05
N VAL A 49 -32.64 -11.39 0.00
CA VAL A 49 -32.92 -12.14 1.24
C VAL A 49 -33.79 -13.36 0.95
N THR A 50 -34.81 -13.21 0.11
CA THR A 50 -35.71 -14.32 -0.25
C THR A 50 -34.94 -15.42 -0.98
N ALA A 51 -34.06 -15.08 -1.92
CA ALA A 51 -33.23 -16.06 -2.62
C ALA A 51 -32.31 -16.83 -1.66
N GLU A 52 -31.65 -16.14 -0.72
CA GLU A 52 -30.79 -16.78 0.29
C GLU A 52 -31.57 -17.68 1.25
N LEU A 53 -32.76 -17.25 1.69
CA LEU A 53 -33.61 -18.07 2.56
C LEU A 53 -34.07 -19.36 1.85
N ARG A 54 -34.47 -19.26 0.58
CA ARG A 54 -34.88 -20.44 -0.22
C ARG A 54 -33.74 -21.44 -0.34
N TRP A 55 -32.54 -20.97 -0.65
CA TRP A 55 -31.35 -21.82 -0.68
C TRP A 55 -31.05 -22.48 0.67
N LEU A 56 -31.05 -21.71 1.76
CA LEU A 56 -30.79 -22.24 3.10
C LEU A 56 -31.86 -23.25 3.56
N SER A 57 -33.10 -23.12 3.08
CA SER A 57 -34.18 -24.09 3.31
C SER A 57 -34.14 -25.32 2.38
N GLY A 58 -33.22 -25.37 1.42
CA GLY A 58 -33.14 -26.44 0.41
C GLY A 58 -34.18 -26.35 -0.71
N GLU A 59 -34.89 -25.23 -0.82
CA GLU A 59 -35.96 -24.98 -1.80
C GLU A 59 -35.46 -24.29 -3.09
N GLY A 60 -34.15 -24.15 -3.27
CA GLY A 60 -33.55 -23.54 -4.45
C GLY A 60 -32.03 -23.65 -4.49
N ASP A 61 -31.45 -23.23 -5.61
CA ASP A 61 -30.00 -23.23 -5.84
C ASP A 61 -29.27 -22.14 -5.05
N GLU A 62 -27.96 -22.33 -4.85
CA GLU A 62 -27.12 -21.32 -4.20
C GLU A 62 -27.13 -20.00 -5.01
N PRO A 63 -27.47 -18.85 -4.39
CA PRO A 63 -27.46 -17.58 -5.08
C PRO A 63 -26.05 -17.21 -5.55
N GLY A 64 -25.97 -16.67 -6.77
CA GLY A 64 -24.75 -16.06 -7.28
C GLY A 64 -24.34 -14.82 -6.48
N TRP A 65 -23.12 -14.33 -6.72
CA TRP A 65 -22.68 -13.05 -6.18
C TRP A 65 -23.52 -11.89 -6.74
N PRO A 66 -23.76 -10.83 -5.95
CA PRO A 66 -24.51 -9.68 -6.44
C PRO A 66 -23.76 -8.97 -7.57
N GLU A 67 -24.50 -8.51 -8.57
CA GLU A 67 -23.96 -7.66 -9.63
C GLU A 67 -23.49 -6.32 -9.03
N LEU A 68 -22.24 -5.96 -9.30
CA LEU A 68 -21.67 -4.69 -8.86
C LEU A 68 -21.99 -3.62 -9.91
N PRO A 69 -22.56 -2.47 -9.52
CA PRO A 69 -22.91 -1.42 -10.47
C PRO A 69 -21.65 -0.81 -11.10
N ASP A 70 -21.75 -0.40 -12.36
CA ASP A 70 -20.61 0.16 -13.09
C ASP A 70 -19.94 1.32 -12.33
N PRO A 71 -18.60 1.30 -12.19
CA PRO A 71 -17.88 2.40 -11.59
C PRO A 71 -18.03 3.67 -12.43
N ARG A 72 -17.72 4.82 -11.83
CA ARG A 72 -17.85 6.10 -12.55
C ARG A 72 -16.97 6.09 -13.80
N SER A 73 -17.53 6.56 -14.91
CA SER A 73 -16.80 6.69 -16.17
C SER A 73 -15.53 7.53 -15.98
N PRO A 74 -14.44 7.19 -16.69
CA PRO A 74 -13.22 7.96 -16.65
C PRO A 74 -13.46 9.43 -16.97
N LYS A 75 -12.71 10.30 -16.30
CA LYS A 75 -12.78 11.76 -16.49
C LYS A 75 -11.58 12.21 -17.29
N VAL A 76 -11.77 13.08 -18.26
CA VAL A 76 -10.63 13.72 -18.95
C VAL A 76 -9.86 14.55 -17.94
N ARG A 77 -8.53 14.36 -17.87
CA ARG A 77 -7.63 15.16 -17.04
C ARG A 77 -7.78 16.62 -17.41
N ALA A 78 -8.28 17.42 -16.48
CA ALA A 78 -8.35 18.86 -16.65
C ALA A 78 -6.96 19.44 -16.33
N GLY A 79 -6.05 19.43 -17.32
CA GLY A 79 -4.83 20.23 -17.23
C GLY A 79 -5.18 21.73 -17.14
N ILE A 80 -4.35 22.51 -16.45
CA ILE A 80 -4.42 23.98 -16.51
C ILE A 80 -4.04 24.39 -17.95
N PRO A 81 -4.96 24.88 -18.78
CA PRO A 81 -4.65 25.17 -20.17
C PRO A 81 -3.92 26.51 -20.24
N LEU A 82 -2.59 26.48 -20.30
CA LEU A 82 -1.80 27.63 -20.74
C LEU A 82 -1.84 27.65 -22.28
N GLY A 83 -2.72 28.47 -22.85
CA GLY A 83 -2.70 28.84 -24.28
C GLY A 83 -3.35 27.88 -25.28
N VAL A 84 -3.99 26.79 -24.87
CA VAL A 84 -4.71 25.87 -25.78
C VAL A 84 -6.23 26.01 -25.60
N PRO A 85 -7.02 26.13 -26.69
CA PRO A 85 -8.48 26.18 -26.59
C PRO A 85 -9.04 24.92 -25.92
N ARG A 86 -9.99 25.14 -25.02
CA ARG A 86 -10.64 24.11 -24.20
C ARG A 86 -11.22 23.03 -25.14
N ARG A 87 -10.69 21.79 -25.08
CA ARG A 87 -11.26 20.65 -25.82
C ARG A 87 -12.74 20.50 -25.45
N GLN A 88 -13.58 20.20 -26.45
CA GLN A 88 -15.01 19.97 -26.27
C GLN A 88 -15.23 18.97 -25.13
N ARG A 89 -16.09 19.33 -24.17
CA ARG A 89 -16.53 18.43 -23.11
C ARG A 89 -17.09 17.17 -23.77
N ALA A 90 -16.51 16.02 -23.43
CA ALA A 90 -17.07 14.74 -23.82
C ALA A 90 -18.55 14.67 -23.39
N LYS A 91 -19.37 13.99 -24.20
CA LYS A 91 -20.79 13.78 -23.90
C LYS A 91 -20.94 13.23 -22.48
N PRO A 92 -21.84 13.78 -21.65
CA PRO A 92 -22.04 13.26 -20.30
C PRO A 92 -22.37 11.76 -20.39
N PRO A 93 -21.78 10.92 -19.52
CA PRO A 93 -22.08 9.50 -19.50
C PRO A 93 -23.57 9.28 -19.21
N ALA A 94 -24.09 8.13 -19.63
CA ALA A 94 -25.47 7.74 -19.33
C ALA A 94 -25.73 7.81 -17.81
N PRO A 95 -26.92 8.27 -17.38
CA PRO A 95 -27.28 8.28 -15.98
C PRO A 95 -27.26 6.85 -15.42
N ARG A 96 -26.62 6.69 -14.26
CA ARG A 96 -26.53 5.41 -13.55
C ARG A 96 -27.68 5.31 -12.57
N GLU A 97 -28.31 4.14 -12.50
CA GLU A 97 -29.39 3.86 -11.55
C GLU A 97 -28.84 3.50 -10.15
N TYR A 98 -27.67 2.88 -10.09
CA TYR A 98 -27.08 2.40 -8.85
C TYR A 98 -25.62 2.84 -8.69
N ALA A 99 -25.17 2.91 -7.45
CA ALA A 99 -23.78 3.11 -7.08
C ALA A 99 -23.37 2.13 -5.98
N LEU A 100 -22.07 1.82 -5.96
CA LEU A 100 -21.47 1.03 -4.90
C LEU A 100 -20.93 1.97 -3.83
N ASP A 101 -21.34 1.77 -2.58
CA ASP A 101 -20.62 2.29 -1.43
C ASP A 101 -19.34 1.47 -1.28
N SER A 102 -18.26 1.97 -1.89
CA SER A 102 -16.97 1.29 -1.93
C SER A 102 -16.33 1.14 -0.54
N SER A 103 -16.69 2.02 0.42
CA SER A 103 -16.24 1.91 1.81
C SER A 103 -16.95 0.75 2.51
N ALA A 104 -18.28 0.72 2.47
CA ALA A 104 -19.05 -0.37 3.05
C ALA A 104 -18.69 -1.72 2.41
N ALA A 105 -18.50 -1.74 1.09
CA ALA A 105 -18.10 -2.94 0.35
C ALA A 105 -16.70 -3.42 0.75
N ALA A 106 -15.76 -2.50 1.00
CA ALA A 106 -14.44 -2.83 1.51
C ALA A 106 -14.50 -3.55 2.88
N HIS A 107 -15.37 -3.11 3.79
CA HIS A 107 -15.54 -3.76 5.10
C HIS A 107 -15.99 -5.22 4.96
N TRP A 108 -16.94 -5.50 4.06
CA TRP A 108 -17.36 -6.88 3.80
C TRP A 108 -16.26 -7.73 3.19
N LEU A 109 -15.43 -7.15 2.32
CA LEU A 109 -14.31 -7.84 1.71
C LEU A 109 -13.20 -8.15 2.73
N SER A 110 -12.88 -7.20 3.62
CA SER A 110 -11.97 -7.41 4.74
C SER A 110 -12.48 -8.48 5.70
N LEU A 111 -13.77 -8.45 6.06
CA LEU A 111 -14.37 -9.48 6.90
C LEU A 111 -14.34 -10.85 6.20
N ALA A 112 -14.59 -10.90 4.90
CA ALA A 112 -14.51 -12.15 4.13
C ALA A 112 -13.08 -12.69 4.10
N LYS A 113 -12.08 -11.83 3.93
CA LYS A 113 -10.66 -12.20 4.04
C LYS A 113 -10.40 -12.85 5.39
N ASP A 114 -10.74 -12.18 6.48
CA ASP A 114 -10.42 -12.63 7.84
C ASP A 114 -11.12 -13.94 8.22
N LEU A 115 -12.37 -14.13 7.77
CA LEU A 115 -13.14 -15.35 8.04
C LEU A 115 -12.75 -16.53 7.14
N TRP A 116 -12.36 -16.30 5.89
CA TRP A 116 -12.29 -17.38 4.90
C TRP A 116 -10.89 -17.73 4.42
N TYR A 117 -9.86 -16.90 4.63
CA TYR A 117 -8.54 -17.19 4.07
C TYR A 117 -7.94 -18.53 4.53
N ARG A 118 -8.35 -19.06 5.69
CA ARG A 118 -7.99 -20.40 6.17
C ARG A 118 -9.12 -21.41 6.04
N ASP A 119 -10.32 -21.03 6.47
CA ASP A 119 -11.42 -21.98 6.68
C ASP A 119 -12.21 -22.29 5.41
N ALA A 120 -12.20 -21.37 4.43
CA ALA A 120 -12.92 -21.53 3.16
C ALA A 120 -12.23 -20.75 2.02
N PRO A 121 -10.95 -21.07 1.70
CA PRO A 121 -10.14 -20.30 0.76
C PRO A 121 -10.72 -20.26 -0.66
N GLU A 122 -11.47 -21.29 -1.07
CA GLU A 122 -12.20 -21.32 -2.32
C GLU A 122 -13.32 -20.26 -2.39
N ARG A 123 -13.98 -19.96 -1.27
CA ARG A 123 -15.01 -18.90 -1.20
C ARG A 123 -14.38 -17.53 -1.31
N LEU A 124 -13.27 -17.30 -0.62
CA LEU A 124 -12.52 -16.05 -0.73
C LEU A 124 -12.02 -15.84 -2.16
N ARG A 125 -11.47 -16.88 -2.79
CA ARG A 125 -11.07 -16.85 -4.20
C ARG A 125 -12.24 -16.50 -5.11
N GLY A 126 -13.39 -17.17 -4.96
CA GLY A 126 -14.59 -16.89 -5.74
C GLY A 126 -15.02 -15.42 -5.64
N LEU A 127 -15.00 -14.85 -4.42
CA LEU A 127 -15.31 -13.45 -4.20
C LEU A 127 -14.30 -12.50 -4.87
N VAL A 128 -13.01 -12.75 -4.71
CA VAL A 128 -11.95 -11.92 -5.33
C VAL A 128 -12.04 -11.96 -6.86
N LEU A 129 -12.31 -13.13 -7.44
CA LEU A 129 -12.49 -13.27 -8.89
C LEU A 129 -13.70 -12.47 -9.37
N HIS A 130 -14.83 -12.55 -8.66
CA HIS A 130 -16.04 -11.78 -8.95
C HIS A 130 -15.80 -10.26 -8.91
N CYS A 131 -15.08 -9.79 -7.90
CA CYS A 131 -14.80 -8.38 -7.68
C CYS A 131 -13.79 -7.76 -8.66
N TRP A 132 -13.04 -8.57 -9.42
CA TRP A 132 -11.95 -8.05 -10.26
C TRP A 132 -12.44 -7.13 -11.37
N ALA A 133 -13.48 -7.50 -12.11
CA ALA A 133 -13.95 -6.70 -13.25
C ALA A 133 -14.32 -5.27 -12.82
N TRP A 134 -15.04 -5.15 -11.70
CA TRP A 134 -15.36 -3.87 -11.10
C TRP A 134 -14.10 -3.12 -10.65
N THR A 135 -13.19 -3.81 -9.95
CA THR A 135 -11.95 -3.23 -9.43
C THR A 135 -11.06 -2.69 -10.55
N ALA A 136 -10.88 -3.46 -11.62
CA ALA A 136 -10.10 -3.08 -12.79
C ALA A 136 -10.66 -1.80 -13.42
N SER A 137 -11.96 -1.76 -13.67
CA SER A 137 -12.64 -0.60 -14.25
C SER A 137 -12.58 0.62 -13.31
N ALA A 138 -12.82 0.44 -12.01
CA ALA A 138 -12.73 1.50 -11.00
C ALA A 138 -11.33 2.11 -10.87
N ASN A 139 -10.29 1.32 -11.16
CA ASN A 139 -8.89 1.76 -11.15
C ASN A 139 -8.39 2.25 -12.52
N GLY A 140 -9.24 2.24 -13.54
CA GLY A 140 -8.91 2.73 -14.87
C GLY A 140 -8.00 1.80 -15.67
N VAL A 141 -8.12 0.49 -15.49
CA VAL A 141 -7.58 -0.47 -16.45
C VAL A 141 -8.24 -0.18 -17.81
N GLY A 142 -7.42 0.10 -18.82
CA GLY A 142 -7.89 0.50 -20.15
C GLY A 142 -8.20 1.99 -20.31
N CYS A 143 -7.99 2.83 -19.28
CA CYS A 143 -8.07 4.28 -19.43
C CYS A 143 -7.01 4.81 -20.39
N LYS A 144 -7.37 5.84 -21.16
CA LYS A 144 -6.40 6.56 -22.01
C LYS A 144 -5.45 7.39 -21.16
N LYS A 145 -4.31 7.77 -21.74
CA LYS A 145 -3.27 8.57 -21.06
C LYS A 145 -3.77 9.93 -20.53
N ASP A 146 -4.79 10.50 -21.17
CA ASP A 146 -5.43 11.76 -20.80
C ASP A 146 -6.71 11.58 -19.96
N GLU A 147 -6.99 10.36 -19.50
CA GLU A 147 -8.13 10.04 -18.65
C GLU A 147 -7.65 9.69 -17.22
N GLU A 148 -8.50 10.00 -16.26
CA GLU A 148 -8.38 9.58 -14.86
C GLU A 148 -9.55 8.65 -14.52
N PRO A 149 -9.32 7.62 -13.69
CA PRO A 149 -10.41 6.79 -13.19
C PRO A 149 -11.48 7.66 -12.52
N GLY A 150 -12.74 7.41 -12.86
CA GLY A 150 -13.85 8.23 -12.34
C GLY A 150 -14.13 8.02 -10.85
N GLU A 151 -13.70 6.88 -10.31
CA GLU A 151 -13.91 6.45 -8.94
C GLU A 151 -12.66 6.62 -8.06
N ARG A 152 -12.86 7.03 -6.81
CA ARG A 152 -11.79 7.11 -5.80
C ARG A 152 -12.03 6.04 -4.75
N ALA A 153 -11.69 4.80 -5.10
CA ALA A 153 -12.00 3.62 -4.29
C ALA A 153 -10.80 3.19 -3.40
N HIS A 154 -10.19 4.13 -2.67
CA HIS A 154 -8.96 3.85 -1.91
C HIS A 154 -9.14 2.73 -0.88
N GLN A 155 -10.19 2.81 -0.05
CA GLN A 155 -10.49 1.78 0.96
C GLN A 155 -10.83 0.42 0.33
N TRP A 156 -11.52 0.44 -0.82
CA TRP A 156 -11.80 -0.76 -1.58
C TRP A 156 -10.52 -1.41 -2.11
N ASN A 157 -9.61 -0.62 -2.68
CA ASN A 157 -8.36 -1.14 -3.21
C ASN A 157 -7.53 -1.82 -2.13
N GLU A 158 -7.40 -1.17 -0.98
CA GLU A 158 -6.70 -1.74 0.16
C GLU A 158 -7.31 -3.10 0.58
N ALA A 159 -8.63 -3.14 0.78
CA ALA A 159 -9.33 -4.37 1.13
C ALA A 159 -9.25 -5.44 0.04
N TYR A 160 -9.38 -5.05 -1.23
CA TYR A 160 -9.36 -5.97 -2.37
C TYR A 160 -7.99 -6.57 -2.58
N PHE A 161 -6.93 -5.77 -2.62
CA PHE A 161 -5.59 -6.30 -2.83
C PHE A 161 -5.11 -7.13 -1.63
N ALA A 162 -5.52 -6.79 -0.41
CA ALA A 162 -5.30 -7.67 0.74
C ALA A 162 -6.07 -9.00 0.59
N ALA A 163 -7.38 -8.96 0.28
CA ALA A 163 -8.16 -10.18 0.06
C ALA A 163 -7.61 -11.04 -1.09
N ALA A 164 -7.18 -10.40 -2.18
CA ALA A 164 -6.60 -11.06 -3.34
C ALA A 164 -5.26 -11.74 -3.00
N THR A 165 -4.38 -11.05 -2.26
CA THR A 165 -3.11 -11.63 -1.78
C THR A 165 -3.36 -12.82 -0.85
N ALA A 166 -4.31 -12.71 0.08
CA ALA A 166 -4.69 -13.82 0.95
C ALA A 166 -5.26 -15.01 0.19
N ALA A 167 -6.16 -14.78 -0.78
CA ALA A 167 -6.68 -15.84 -1.64
C ALA A 167 -5.58 -16.50 -2.47
N ALA A 168 -4.70 -15.68 -3.07
CA ALA A 168 -3.62 -16.12 -3.92
C ALA A 168 -2.57 -16.96 -3.19
N ALA A 169 -2.24 -16.58 -1.94
CA ALA A 169 -1.27 -17.30 -1.12
C ALA A 169 -1.66 -18.77 -0.92
N THR A 170 -2.96 -19.09 -0.87
CA THR A 170 -3.44 -20.48 -0.72
C THR A 170 -3.20 -21.36 -1.95
N LEU A 171 -2.87 -20.75 -3.09
CA LEU A 171 -2.56 -21.42 -4.36
C LEU A 171 -1.05 -21.43 -4.67
N GLY A 172 -0.22 -20.81 -3.82
CA GLY A 172 1.22 -20.65 -4.07
C GLY A 172 1.54 -19.72 -5.24
N ASP A 173 2.67 -19.97 -5.91
CA ASP A 173 3.28 -19.10 -6.91
C ASP A 173 2.33 -18.76 -8.08
N ALA A 174 1.60 -19.75 -8.59
CA ALA A 174 0.66 -19.55 -9.69
C ALA A 174 -0.47 -18.59 -9.30
N GLY A 175 -0.98 -18.71 -8.08
CA GLY A 175 -2.00 -17.83 -7.54
C GLY A 175 -1.52 -16.39 -7.41
N LEU A 176 -0.33 -16.17 -6.82
CA LEU A 176 0.22 -14.83 -6.67
C LEU A 176 0.56 -14.17 -8.01
N SER A 177 1.02 -14.94 -8.98
CA SER A 177 1.24 -14.44 -10.34
C SER A 177 -0.06 -13.97 -10.99
N GLU A 178 -1.07 -14.84 -11.06
CA GLU A 178 -2.32 -14.58 -11.79
C GLU A 178 -3.26 -13.60 -11.06
N MET A 179 -3.49 -13.82 -9.77
CA MET A 179 -4.49 -13.08 -9.00
C MET A 179 -3.96 -11.78 -8.40
N VAL A 180 -2.64 -11.56 -8.39
CA VAL A 180 -2.03 -10.35 -7.82
C VAL A 180 -1.12 -9.67 -8.82
N LEU A 181 0.03 -10.25 -9.17
CA LEU A 181 1.06 -9.55 -9.94
C LEU A 181 0.58 -9.11 -11.32
N GLN A 182 -0.05 -10.00 -12.09
CA GLN A 182 -0.59 -9.67 -13.41
C GLN A 182 -1.68 -8.62 -13.36
N ARG A 183 -2.47 -8.58 -12.28
CA ARG A 183 -3.57 -7.62 -12.08
C ARG A 183 -3.04 -6.25 -11.68
N VAL A 184 -2.10 -6.21 -10.73
CA VAL A 184 -1.43 -4.98 -10.31
C VAL A 184 -0.67 -4.36 -11.49
N ALA A 185 -0.01 -5.17 -12.33
CA ALA A 185 0.72 -4.69 -13.51
C ALA A 185 -0.15 -3.98 -14.56
N GLN A 186 -1.47 -4.23 -14.59
CA GLN A 186 -2.40 -3.56 -15.50
C GLN A 186 -2.81 -2.16 -15.04
N LEU A 187 -2.50 -1.80 -13.79
CA LEU A 187 -2.95 -0.56 -13.18
C LEU A 187 -2.11 0.64 -13.66
N PRO A 188 -2.73 1.83 -13.79
CA PRO A 188 -1.98 3.08 -13.91
C PRO A 188 -1.04 3.30 -12.71
N GLN A 189 0.03 4.07 -12.89
CA GLN A 189 1.11 4.26 -11.90
C GLN A 189 0.61 4.50 -10.46
N ASP A 190 -0.26 5.49 -10.24
CA ASP A 190 -0.70 5.85 -8.89
C ASP A 190 -1.49 4.70 -8.24
N ARG A 191 -2.32 4.01 -9.03
CA ARG A 191 -3.10 2.85 -8.58
C ARG A 191 -2.23 1.62 -8.35
N PHE A 192 -1.19 1.46 -9.17
CA PHE A 192 -0.16 0.45 -8.96
C PHE A 192 0.54 0.67 -7.61
N LEU A 193 0.92 1.91 -7.28
CA LEU A 193 1.60 2.24 -6.02
C LEU A 193 0.69 2.01 -4.80
N ASP A 194 -0.57 2.45 -4.88
CA ASP A 194 -1.58 2.18 -3.84
C ASP A 194 -1.78 0.67 -3.64
N ALA A 195 -1.93 -0.10 -4.73
CA ALA A 195 -2.11 -1.55 -4.69
C ALA A 195 -0.88 -2.27 -4.12
N THR A 196 0.32 -1.84 -4.51
CA THR A 196 1.60 -2.40 -4.03
C THR A 196 1.69 -2.32 -2.51
N THR A 197 1.27 -1.19 -1.93
CA THR A 197 1.24 -1.00 -0.47
C THR A 197 0.41 -2.10 0.21
N ALA A 198 -0.83 -2.29 -0.24
CA ALA A 198 -1.74 -3.29 0.32
C ALA A 198 -1.27 -4.74 0.09
N VAL A 199 -0.69 -5.03 -1.08
CA VAL A 199 -0.14 -6.36 -1.41
C VAL A 199 1.01 -6.71 -0.47
N LEU A 200 1.99 -5.81 -0.31
CA LEU A 200 3.16 -6.06 0.52
C LEU A 200 2.78 -6.22 1.99
N HIS A 201 1.94 -5.33 2.54
CA HIS A 201 1.46 -5.45 3.93
C HIS A 201 0.79 -6.79 4.21
N GLU A 202 -0.10 -7.23 3.33
CA GLU A 202 -0.78 -8.50 3.52
C GLU A 202 0.16 -9.71 3.31
N LEU A 203 1.06 -9.64 2.32
CA LEU A 203 2.06 -10.67 2.07
C LEU A 203 2.97 -10.88 3.28
N ASP A 204 3.50 -9.79 3.83
CA ASP A 204 4.40 -9.81 4.98
C ASP A 204 3.65 -10.31 6.22
N ARG A 205 2.37 -9.95 6.38
CA ARG A 205 1.50 -10.51 7.43
C ARG A 205 1.35 -12.03 7.30
N LEU A 206 1.11 -12.54 6.09
CA LEU A 206 0.91 -13.97 5.82
C LEU A 206 2.20 -14.78 5.96
N TRP A 207 3.33 -14.19 5.59
CA TRP A 207 4.65 -14.78 5.77
C TRP A 207 5.06 -14.81 7.25
N MET A 208 5.10 -13.66 7.92
CA MET A 208 5.69 -13.52 9.26
C MET A 208 4.80 -14.07 10.39
N ASN A 209 3.47 -13.90 10.31
CA ASN A 209 2.60 -14.32 11.41
C ASN A 209 2.02 -15.73 11.21
N ASN A 210 1.92 -16.20 9.97
CA ASN A 210 1.10 -17.37 9.64
C ASN A 210 1.87 -18.49 8.93
N GLY A 211 3.08 -18.23 8.42
CA GLY A 211 3.87 -19.21 7.66
C GLY A 211 3.17 -19.73 6.40
N LEU A 212 2.16 -19.02 5.89
CA LEU A 212 1.36 -19.44 4.73
C LEU A 212 2.11 -19.23 3.41
N VAL A 213 3.16 -18.41 3.43
CA VAL A 213 3.97 -18.08 2.26
C VAL A 213 5.43 -18.36 2.57
N SER A 214 6.15 -18.92 1.60
CA SER A 214 7.58 -19.23 1.73
C SER A 214 8.44 -17.97 1.50
N GLY A 215 9.59 -17.89 2.17
CA GLY A 215 10.54 -16.78 2.00
C GLY A 215 10.96 -16.50 0.54
N PRO A 216 11.30 -17.52 -0.28
CA PRO A 216 11.64 -17.31 -1.69
C PRO A 216 10.50 -16.67 -2.50
N LEU A 217 9.24 -17.04 -2.22
CA LEU A 217 8.09 -16.46 -2.90
C LEU A 217 7.84 -15.01 -2.48
N VAL A 218 8.03 -14.68 -1.20
CA VAL A 218 8.00 -13.29 -0.73
C VAL A 218 9.03 -12.45 -1.45
N LEU A 219 10.28 -12.94 -1.52
CA LEU A 219 11.37 -12.24 -2.20
C LEU A 219 11.05 -12.01 -3.69
N LEU A 220 10.50 -13.00 -4.39
CA LEU A 220 10.11 -12.87 -5.79
C LEU A 220 9.06 -11.78 -6.02
N VAL A 221 8.00 -11.75 -5.19
CA VAL A 221 6.95 -10.73 -5.27
C VAL A 221 7.53 -9.34 -5.02
N TRP A 222 8.32 -9.22 -3.96
CA TRP A 222 9.00 -7.98 -3.60
C TRP A 222 9.93 -7.47 -4.72
N GLU A 223 10.78 -8.33 -5.28
CA GLU A 223 11.67 -7.95 -6.39
C GLU A 223 10.89 -7.53 -7.63
N THR A 224 9.78 -8.21 -7.94
CA THR A 224 8.92 -7.86 -9.07
C THR A 224 8.30 -6.48 -8.91
N LEU A 225 7.72 -6.19 -7.73
CA LEU A 225 7.10 -4.91 -7.44
C LEU A 225 8.13 -3.78 -7.37
N ALA A 226 9.27 -4.01 -6.71
CA ALA A 226 10.36 -3.06 -6.63
C ALA A 226 10.94 -2.74 -8.02
N SER A 227 11.16 -3.74 -8.87
CA SER A 227 11.65 -3.53 -10.23
C SER A 227 10.71 -2.62 -11.03
N ARG A 228 9.39 -2.83 -10.90
CA ARG A 228 8.41 -2.00 -11.57
C ARG A 228 8.37 -0.57 -11.04
N ILE A 229 8.50 -0.37 -9.73
CA ILE A 229 8.59 0.98 -9.13
C ILE A 229 9.78 1.76 -9.67
N ARG A 230 10.92 1.09 -9.88
CA ARG A 230 12.16 1.71 -10.40
C ARG A 230 12.03 2.26 -11.82
N GLU A 231 11.05 1.81 -12.59
CA GLU A 231 10.78 2.32 -13.93
C GLU A 231 10.12 3.71 -13.91
N PHE A 232 9.43 4.05 -12.82
CA PHE A 232 8.65 5.28 -12.70
C PHE A 232 9.53 6.53 -12.56
N TRP A 233 9.02 7.64 -13.10
CA TRP A 233 9.71 8.92 -12.99
C TRP A 233 9.83 9.39 -11.53
N ALA A 234 8.83 9.09 -10.70
CA ALA A 234 8.83 9.42 -9.28
C ALA A 234 10.03 8.77 -8.55
N TRP A 235 10.36 7.52 -8.86
CA TRP A 235 11.56 6.84 -8.34
C TRP A 235 12.84 7.51 -8.85
N LYS A 236 12.95 7.75 -10.17
CA LYS A 236 14.14 8.39 -10.75
C LYS A 236 14.44 9.74 -10.10
N ARG A 237 13.40 10.54 -9.86
CA ARG A 237 13.51 11.82 -9.16
C ARG A 237 13.95 11.64 -7.70
N LEU A 238 13.37 10.69 -6.98
CA LEU A 238 13.74 10.35 -5.60
C LEU A 238 15.24 10.02 -5.49
N THR A 239 15.79 9.30 -6.48
CA THR A 239 17.19 8.88 -6.50
C THR A 239 18.16 9.96 -7.00
N SER A 240 17.68 11.03 -7.63
CA SER A 240 18.53 12.08 -8.20
C SER A 240 18.62 13.34 -7.35
N GLU A 241 17.59 13.64 -6.54
CA GLU A 241 17.48 14.88 -5.77
C GLU A 241 17.52 14.58 -4.26
N CYS A 242 18.34 15.31 -3.52
CA CYS A 242 18.23 15.30 -2.06
C CYS A 242 16.90 15.92 -1.67
N SER A 243 16.03 15.14 -1.04
CA SER A 243 14.70 15.58 -0.69
C SER A 243 14.27 15.01 0.66
N THR A 244 13.53 15.84 1.39
CA THR A 244 12.85 15.48 2.64
C THR A 244 11.43 14.99 2.37
N SER A 245 10.94 15.17 1.14
CA SER A 245 9.60 14.77 0.69
C SER A 245 9.68 13.80 -0.49
N ALA A 246 8.68 12.93 -0.58
CA ALA A 246 8.43 12.13 -1.77
C ALA A 246 6.96 12.26 -2.16
N GLU A 247 6.64 11.90 -3.41
CA GLU A 247 5.28 11.91 -3.91
C GLU A 247 4.38 10.99 -3.06
N ILE A 248 3.16 11.44 -2.73
CA ILE A 248 2.28 10.80 -1.73
C ILE A 248 2.05 9.31 -2.05
N HIS A 249 1.73 8.98 -3.30
CA HIS A 249 1.51 7.57 -3.69
C HIS A 249 2.80 6.74 -3.60
N LEU A 250 3.94 7.34 -3.95
CA LEU A 250 5.24 6.69 -3.82
C LEU A 250 5.60 6.46 -2.35
N THR A 251 5.31 7.39 -1.43
CA THR A 251 5.63 7.23 -0.01
C THR A 251 4.98 6.01 0.63
N GLY A 252 3.72 5.70 0.29
CA GLY A 252 3.05 4.49 0.79
C GLY A 252 3.74 3.21 0.31
N ALA A 253 4.00 3.12 -1.00
CA ALA A 253 4.65 1.96 -1.59
C ALA A 253 6.09 1.79 -1.10
N LEU A 254 6.84 2.89 -0.92
CA LEU A 254 8.19 2.87 -0.36
C LEU A 254 8.19 2.44 1.09
N ALA A 255 7.28 2.96 1.92
CA ALA A 255 7.18 2.51 3.31
C ALA A 255 6.93 1.00 3.35
N ALA A 256 6.00 0.47 2.56
CA ALA A 256 5.74 -0.97 2.48
C ALA A 256 6.96 -1.77 1.99
N LEU A 257 7.68 -1.28 0.97
CA LEU A 257 8.97 -1.82 0.52
C LEU A 257 10.09 -1.73 1.56
N PHE A 258 9.92 -1.05 2.68
CA PHE A 258 10.87 -1.09 3.80
C PHE A 258 10.20 -1.61 5.06
N MET A 259 9.15 -2.44 4.89
CA MET A 259 8.36 -3.07 5.95
C MET A 259 7.80 -2.08 6.96
N GLY A 260 7.31 -0.96 6.45
CA GLY A 260 6.68 0.09 7.21
C GLY A 260 5.31 0.49 6.68
N GLU A 261 4.62 1.25 7.51
CA GLU A 261 3.40 1.98 7.21
C GLU A 261 3.72 3.47 7.09
N TYR A 262 2.94 4.17 6.30
CA TYR A 262 3.05 5.62 6.14
C TYR A 262 1.74 6.30 6.52
N GLU A 263 1.83 7.21 7.48
CA GLU A 263 0.78 8.17 7.78
C GLU A 263 1.28 9.58 7.45
N ILE A 264 0.45 10.36 6.77
CA ILE A 264 0.79 11.74 6.40
C ILE A 264 1.21 12.54 7.64
N GLY A 265 2.39 13.17 7.57
CA GLY A 265 2.94 13.99 8.64
C GLY A 265 3.62 13.23 9.79
N LYS A 266 3.61 11.89 9.78
CA LYS A 266 4.21 11.06 10.84
C LYS A 266 5.45 10.28 10.39
N GLY A 267 5.79 10.35 9.11
CA GLY A 267 6.90 9.60 8.51
C GLY A 267 6.63 8.10 8.43
N PRO A 268 7.59 7.31 7.93
CA PRO A 268 7.48 5.86 7.88
C PRO A 268 7.64 5.26 9.28
N ARG A 269 6.84 4.23 9.58
CA ARG A 269 6.92 3.46 10.83
C ARG A 269 7.02 1.99 10.52
N CYS A 270 8.05 1.32 11.00
CA CYS A 270 8.18 -0.12 10.81
C CYS A 270 7.08 -0.86 11.58
N TYR A 271 6.36 -1.76 10.89
CA TYR A 271 5.34 -2.61 11.52
C TYR A 271 5.89 -3.98 11.94
N VAL A 272 7.13 -4.30 11.57
CA VAL A 272 7.77 -5.57 11.94
C VAL A 272 7.97 -5.61 13.44
N ARG A 273 7.53 -6.71 14.06
CA ARG A 273 7.73 -6.97 15.49
C ARG A 273 9.02 -7.79 15.68
N PRO A 274 9.65 -7.76 16.87
CA PRO A 274 10.89 -8.51 17.12
C PRO A 274 10.87 -9.97 16.66
N PRO A 275 9.79 -10.76 16.85
CA PRO A 275 9.75 -12.15 16.35
C PRO A 275 9.86 -12.29 14.82
N GLY A 276 9.43 -11.28 14.06
CA GLY A 276 9.52 -11.27 12.59
C GLY A 276 10.80 -10.62 12.05
N ALA A 277 11.62 -10.02 12.92
CA ALA A 277 12.82 -9.30 12.51
C ALA A 277 13.84 -10.22 11.86
N GLU A 278 14.08 -11.41 12.41
CA GLU A 278 14.99 -12.40 11.81
C GLU A 278 14.51 -12.84 10.41
N GLY A 279 13.19 -12.98 10.21
CA GLY A 279 12.63 -13.27 8.89
C GLY A 279 12.97 -12.18 7.87
N ALA A 280 12.88 -10.91 8.27
CA ALA A 280 13.19 -9.77 7.42
C ALA A 280 14.64 -9.76 6.90
N ASP A 281 15.56 -10.48 7.55
CA ASP A 281 16.96 -10.57 7.12
C ASP A 281 17.10 -11.17 5.72
N ALA A 282 16.16 -12.04 5.32
CA ALA A 282 16.12 -12.62 3.98
C ALA A 282 15.96 -11.55 2.87
N LEU A 283 15.37 -10.39 3.18
CA LEU A 283 15.17 -9.30 2.21
C LEU A 283 16.32 -8.29 2.24
N LEU A 284 17.21 -8.32 3.24
CA LEU A 284 18.27 -7.32 3.41
C LEU A 284 19.11 -7.11 2.15
N PRO A 285 19.58 -8.15 1.41
CA PRO A 285 20.38 -7.92 0.20
C PRO A 285 19.65 -7.06 -0.85
N MET A 286 18.35 -7.27 -1.04
CA MET A 286 17.54 -6.48 -1.95
C MET A 286 17.26 -5.08 -1.40
N LEU A 287 16.93 -4.98 -0.11
CA LEU A 287 16.76 -3.70 0.58
C LEU A 287 18.03 -2.85 0.54
N THR A 288 19.23 -3.44 0.65
CA THR A 288 20.51 -2.71 0.54
C THR A 288 20.61 -2.03 -0.81
N ARG A 289 20.31 -2.74 -1.89
CA ARG A 289 20.38 -2.18 -3.26
C ARG A 289 19.44 -0.98 -3.40
N LEU A 290 18.19 -1.13 -2.96
CA LEU A 290 17.20 -0.05 -3.00
C LEU A 290 17.59 1.14 -2.11
N ALA A 291 18.09 0.86 -0.91
CA ALA A 291 18.53 1.86 0.06
C ALA A 291 19.71 2.69 -0.46
N VAL A 292 20.69 2.04 -1.09
CA VAL A 292 21.86 2.70 -1.68
C VAL A 292 21.45 3.55 -2.87
N GLU A 293 20.56 3.06 -3.74
CA GLU A 293 20.01 3.83 -4.86
C GLU A 293 19.23 5.06 -4.39
N ALA A 294 18.43 4.91 -3.33
CA ALA A 294 17.62 5.99 -2.75
C ALA A 294 18.33 6.76 -1.62
N ALA A 295 19.67 6.73 -1.56
CA ALA A 295 20.45 7.41 -0.53
C ALA A 295 20.18 8.93 -0.41
N PRO A 296 19.84 9.68 -1.48
CA PRO A 296 19.41 11.08 -1.35
C PRO A 296 18.08 11.30 -0.60
N SER A 297 17.29 10.24 -0.37
CA SER A 297 15.97 10.34 0.25
C SER A 297 16.03 10.22 1.77
N THR A 298 15.67 11.30 2.47
CA THR A 298 15.51 11.29 3.93
C THR A 298 14.40 10.34 4.37
N PHE A 299 13.32 10.25 3.58
CA PHE A 299 12.21 9.34 3.86
C PHE A 299 12.66 7.87 3.89
N VAL A 300 13.43 7.45 2.90
CA VAL A 300 13.95 6.07 2.84
C VAL A 300 14.93 5.81 3.98
N ALA A 301 15.80 6.78 4.33
CA ALA A 301 16.69 6.66 5.48
C ALA A 301 15.92 6.42 6.79
N LEU A 302 14.83 7.17 7.02
CA LEU A 302 13.97 6.99 8.19
C LEU A 302 13.29 5.61 8.22
N ALA A 303 12.83 5.11 7.07
CA ALA A 303 12.19 3.80 6.96
C ALA A 303 13.18 2.67 7.28
N ILE A 304 14.39 2.73 6.71
CA ILE A 304 15.46 1.76 6.96
C ILE A 304 15.87 1.74 8.43
N LEU A 305 16.08 2.91 9.04
CA LEU A 305 16.40 2.99 10.47
C LEU A 305 15.28 2.39 11.32
N GLY A 306 14.02 2.63 10.94
CA GLY A 306 12.87 2.01 11.60
C GLY A 306 12.97 0.48 11.63
N LEU A 307 13.32 -0.15 10.50
CA LEU A 307 13.52 -1.61 10.41
C LEU A 307 14.72 -2.09 11.25
N LEU A 308 15.86 -1.39 11.16
CA LEU A 308 17.08 -1.76 11.88
C LEU A 308 16.92 -1.66 13.40
N GLU A 309 16.09 -0.74 13.88
CA GLU A 309 15.85 -0.49 15.30
C GLU A 309 14.93 -1.52 15.97
N VAL A 310 14.13 -2.27 15.20
CA VAL A 310 13.22 -3.31 15.75
C VAL A 310 14.01 -4.32 16.59
N GLN A 311 15.15 -4.76 16.07
CA GLN A 311 16.07 -5.65 16.77
C GLN A 311 17.50 -5.35 16.31
N PRO A 312 18.25 -4.52 17.05
CA PRO A 312 19.64 -4.22 16.73
C PRO A 312 20.50 -5.47 16.92
N GLN A 313 21.01 -6.01 15.81
CA GLN A 313 21.82 -7.22 15.80
C GLN A 313 23.10 -7.03 14.99
N VAL A 314 24.20 -7.61 15.46
CA VAL A 314 25.55 -7.43 14.90
C VAL A 314 25.66 -7.84 13.43
N HIS A 315 24.96 -8.88 12.98
CA HIS A 315 25.05 -9.35 11.59
C HIS A 315 24.47 -8.36 10.57
N ARG A 316 23.70 -7.35 11.02
CA ARG A 316 23.19 -6.26 10.17
C ARG A 316 24.18 -5.10 10.05
N LEU A 317 25.35 -5.17 10.70
CA LEU A 317 26.37 -4.13 10.62
C LEU A 317 26.83 -3.87 9.18
N THR A 318 27.01 -4.92 8.37
CA THR A 318 27.39 -4.77 6.96
C THR A 318 26.33 -4.01 6.16
N PHE A 319 25.05 -4.30 6.41
CA PHE A 319 23.94 -3.56 5.82
C PHE A 319 23.99 -2.08 6.25
N LEU A 320 24.13 -1.82 7.55
CA LEU A 320 24.19 -0.47 8.11
C LEU A 320 25.36 0.34 7.53
N ALA A 321 26.56 -0.26 7.48
CA ALA A 321 27.75 0.38 6.94
C ALA A 321 27.58 0.74 5.45
N GLY A 322 26.95 -0.15 4.67
CA GLY A 322 26.63 0.09 3.27
C GLY A 322 25.71 1.30 3.08
N VAL A 323 24.62 1.38 3.84
CA VAL A 323 23.66 2.50 3.73
C VAL A 323 24.21 3.80 4.28
N VAL A 324 24.93 3.79 5.40
CA VAL A 324 25.60 4.99 5.97
C VAL A 324 26.63 5.56 5.00
N SER A 325 27.43 4.70 4.37
CA SER A 325 28.39 5.11 3.34
C SER A 325 27.69 5.74 2.13
N ALA A 326 26.55 5.18 1.71
CA ALA A 326 25.77 5.73 0.61
C ALA A 326 25.14 7.09 0.96
N TRP A 327 24.57 7.22 2.16
CA TRP A 327 24.06 8.50 2.67
C TRP A 327 25.15 9.55 2.73
N TRP A 328 26.35 9.22 3.21
CA TRP A 328 27.47 10.15 3.21
C TRP A 328 27.84 10.64 1.81
N ARG A 329 27.93 9.75 0.82
CA ARG A 329 28.21 10.15 -0.57
C ARG A 329 27.14 11.04 -1.17
N ALA A 330 25.87 10.82 -0.81
CA ALA A 330 24.74 11.58 -1.35
C ALA A 330 24.51 12.92 -0.62
N GLN A 331 24.58 12.91 0.71
CA GLN A 331 24.19 14.02 1.59
C GLN A 331 25.40 14.83 2.08
N GLY A 332 26.61 14.26 2.08
CA GLY A 332 27.78 14.84 2.73
C GLY A 332 27.52 15.13 4.22
N ALA A 333 28.05 16.26 4.71
CA ALA A 333 27.87 16.72 6.09
C ALA A 333 26.56 17.53 6.30
N ASN A 334 25.47 17.20 5.59
CA ASN A 334 24.19 17.89 5.72
C ASN A 334 23.61 17.76 7.15
N THR A 335 23.71 18.84 7.92
CA THR A 335 23.22 18.90 9.31
C THR A 335 21.72 18.60 9.43
N GLU A 336 20.90 19.03 8.46
CA GLU A 336 19.46 18.79 8.50
C GLU A 336 19.18 17.27 8.45
N PHE A 337 19.83 16.58 7.51
CA PHE A 337 19.71 15.12 7.37
C PHE A 337 20.24 14.38 8.60
N TRP A 338 21.47 14.66 9.04
CA TRP A 338 22.11 13.88 10.11
C TRP A 338 21.57 14.21 11.49
N ASN A 339 21.27 15.48 11.79
CA ASN A 339 20.90 15.92 13.12
C ASN A 339 19.40 16.25 13.23
N ASP A 340 18.85 17.09 12.36
CA ASP A 340 17.47 17.58 12.52
C ASP A 340 16.43 16.46 12.29
N TYR A 341 16.66 15.58 11.31
CA TYR A 341 15.88 14.36 11.12
C TYR A 341 16.34 13.19 12.01
N GLY A 342 17.36 13.39 12.85
CA GLY A 342 17.81 12.44 13.86
C GLY A 342 18.48 11.18 13.31
N ILE A 343 18.94 11.15 12.06
CA ILE A 343 19.59 9.97 11.45
C ILE A 343 20.86 9.59 12.22
N GLY A 344 21.78 10.53 12.44
CA GLY A 344 23.05 10.30 13.14
C GLY A 344 22.87 9.77 14.57
N PRO A 345 22.07 10.42 15.43
CA PRO A 345 21.76 9.93 16.78
C PRO A 345 21.16 8.51 16.79
N ARG A 346 20.27 8.20 15.83
CA ARG A 346 19.66 6.86 15.70
C ARG A 346 20.68 5.80 15.32
N VAL A 347 21.60 6.10 14.39
CA VAL A 347 22.72 5.20 14.07
C VAL A 347 23.62 4.99 15.29
N CYS A 348 23.95 6.04 16.04
CA CYS A 348 24.74 5.91 17.27
C CYS A 348 24.06 4.97 18.29
N ALA A 349 22.76 5.18 18.52
CA ALA A 349 21.97 4.35 19.42
C ALA A 349 21.89 2.89 18.96
N TRP A 350 21.82 2.66 17.64
CA TRP A 350 21.86 1.32 17.07
C TRP A 350 23.19 0.63 17.36
N VAL A 351 24.33 1.29 17.11
CA VAL A 351 25.67 0.74 17.37
C VAL A 351 25.84 0.44 18.86
N GLU A 352 25.39 1.34 19.74
CA GLU A 352 25.47 1.12 21.18
C GLU A 352 24.68 -0.12 21.63
N LYS A 353 23.49 -0.35 21.06
CA LYS A 353 22.66 -1.53 21.38
C LYS A 353 23.22 -2.81 20.77
N ALA A 354 23.56 -2.81 19.48
CA ALA A 354 23.94 -4.00 18.73
C ALA A 354 25.38 -4.47 19.00
N ILE A 355 26.28 -3.52 19.32
CA ILE A 355 27.73 -3.78 19.45
C ILE A 355 28.18 -3.59 20.89
N LEU A 356 27.89 -2.44 21.50
CA LEU A 356 28.47 -2.14 22.81
C LEU A 356 27.77 -2.90 23.95
N SER A 357 26.46 -3.08 23.86
CA SER A 357 25.62 -3.72 24.87
C SER A 357 25.49 -5.24 24.70
N ALA A 358 26.07 -5.80 23.64
CA ALA A 358 26.02 -7.23 23.31
C ALA A 358 27.42 -7.87 23.41
N PRO A 359 27.49 -9.18 23.70
CA PRO A 359 28.75 -9.92 23.65
C PRO A 359 29.13 -10.17 22.18
N VAL A 360 29.89 -9.24 21.60
CA VAL A 360 30.39 -9.33 20.22
C VAL A 360 31.85 -9.78 20.19
N PRO A 361 32.28 -10.57 19.17
CA PRO A 361 33.68 -10.92 18.97
C PRO A 361 34.56 -9.69 18.72
N GLN A 362 35.85 -9.78 19.05
CA GLN A 362 36.79 -8.67 18.86
C GLN A 362 36.96 -8.31 17.38
N GLU A 363 36.83 -9.28 16.48
CA GLU A 363 36.91 -9.07 15.03
C GLU A 363 35.83 -8.10 14.52
N VAL A 364 34.67 -8.06 15.19
CA VAL A 364 33.61 -7.10 14.86
C VAL A 364 33.98 -5.70 15.35
N LEU A 365 34.57 -5.60 16.54
CA LEU A 365 35.01 -4.31 17.12
C LEU A 365 36.12 -3.68 16.28
N ASP A 366 37.01 -4.52 15.74
CA ASP A 366 38.12 -4.10 14.87
C ASP A 366 37.72 -4.04 13.39
N SER A 367 36.43 -4.25 13.06
CA SER A 367 35.96 -4.28 11.67
C SER A 367 36.09 -2.92 10.98
N ALA A 368 36.41 -2.97 9.67
CA ALA A 368 36.44 -1.80 8.82
C ALA A 368 35.05 -1.17 8.67
N GLU A 369 34.00 -2.00 8.69
CA GLU A 369 32.60 -1.58 8.62
C GLU A 369 32.22 -0.69 9.81
N LEU A 370 32.52 -1.13 11.04
CA LEU A 370 32.22 -0.35 12.25
C LEU A 370 33.01 0.95 12.26
N THR A 371 34.31 0.88 11.96
CA THR A 371 35.20 2.03 11.89
C THR A 371 34.68 3.08 10.90
N SER A 372 34.30 2.64 9.69
CA SER A 372 33.76 3.54 8.66
C SER A 372 32.45 4.21 9.08
N VAL A 373 31.58 3.50 9.81
CA VAL A 373 30.33 4.09 10.33
C VAL A 373 30.64 5.17 11.36
N VAL A 374 31.51 4.89 12.32
CA VAL A 374 31.88 5.83 13.39
C VAL A 374 32.58 7.07 12.81
N ASP A 375 33.55 6.88 11.91
CA ASP A 375 34.25 7.97 11.23
C ASP A 375 33.28 8.90 10.50
N THR A 376 32.31 8.32 9.79
CA THR A 376 31.27 9.09 9.10
C THR A 376 30.45 9.90 10.09
N LEU A 377 30.00 9.29 11.20
CA LEU A 377 29.20 9.97 12.21
C LEU A 377 29.98 11.13 12.88
N VAL A 378 31.27 10.96 13.12
CA VAL A 378 32.13 12.03 13.65
C VAL A 378 32.27 13.17 12.63
N GLN A 379 32.49 12.86 11.35
CA GLN A 379 32.60 13.85 10.28
C GLN A 379 31.32 14.66 10.05
N THR A 380 30.15 14.06 10.29
CA THR A 380 28.84 14.74 10.19
C THR A 380 28.57 15.70 11.35
N GLY A 381 29.42 15.72 12.38
CA GLY A 381 29.22 16.55 13.57
C GLY A 381 28.10 16.06 14.48
N THR A 382 27.70 14.79 14.37
CA THR A 382 26.68 14.20 15.26
C THR A 382 27.18 14.25 16.71
N PRO A 383 26.47 14.90 17.66
CA PRO A 383 26.97 15.11 19.02
C PRO A 383 27.32 13.83 19.78
N LEU A 384 26.55 12.75 19.55
CA LEU A 384 26.76 11.45 20.20
C LEU A 384 27.92 10.64 19.61
N ALA A 385 28.42 11.01 18.42
CA ALA A 385 29.42 10.23 17.70
C ALA A 385 30.77 10.19 18.42
N ARG A 386 31.21 11.32 19.01
CA ARG A 386 32.47 11.36 19.78
C ARG A 386 32.42 10.50 21.03
N ILE A 387 31.29 10.51 21.72
CA ILE A 387 31.08 9.66 22.91
C ILE A 387 31.11 8.18 22.51
N LEU A 388 30.53 7.84 21.36
CA LEU A 388 30.54 6.48 20.83
C LEU A 388 31.97 6.03 20.46
N ASP A 389 32.73 6.89 19.78
CA ASP A 389 34.12 6.65 19.39
C ASP A 389 35.01 6.40 20.62
N GLU A 390 34.91 7.25 21.64
CA GLU A 390 35.63 7.07 22.91
C GLU A 390 35.24 5.77 23.63
N LYS A 391 33.98 5.33 23.56
CA LYS A 391 33.54 4.06 24.16
C LYS A 391 34.12 2.85 23.42
N LEU A 392 34.27 2.93 22.10
CA LEU A 392 34.85 1.88 21.26
C LEU A 392 36.38 1.79 21.43
N ALA A 393 37.06 2.92 21.64
CA ALA A 393 38.51 2.97 21.84
C ALA A 393 38.98 2.50 23.24
N ARG A 394 38.07 2.30 24.20
CA ARG A 394 38.45 1.83 25.54
C ARG A 394 38.81 0.34 25.49
N PRO A 395 39.96 -0.07 26.07
CA PRO A 395 40.30 -1.48 26.20
C PRO A 395 39.22 -2.19 27.05
N ARG A 396 38.70 -3.31 26.55
CA ARG A 396 37.68 -4.14 27.21
C ARG A 396 38.29 -5.23 28.07
#